data_AF-A0A4D9E3D8-F1
#
_entry.id   AF-A0A4D9E3D8-F1
#
_cell.length_a   1.000
_cell.length_b   1.000
_cell.length_c   1.000
_cell.angle_alpha   90.00
_cell.angle_beta   90.00
_cell.angle_gamma   90.00
#
_symmetry.space_group_name_H-M   'P 1'
#
loop_
_entity.id
_entity.type
_entity.pdbx_description
1 polymer ?
#
loop_
_entity_poly.entity_id
_entity_poly.type
_entity_poly.pdbx_seq_one_letter_code
_entity_poly.pdbx_strand_id
1 'polypeptide(L)'
;MSDEEFDDDYSANEREKEGEEGEEEKEPTEEEEEESLSPHLLTEEIMKEGLSLLCKTGNGLAHAYVKLEAKEKDLTDISLLQNYIHLRYVDLSENQLRDLSPLGSLIHLLWLKVDGNRLISTRLPELPYLQIASFAHNRIKDTEGITHPRLGSLNLKGNEIQVISGLDPGKLTNLHTVELRGNKLETTTGLHLPKLKNLYLAQNFITHLEGLEELVQLTTLHLRDNRLETLDGFSKSMKCLQYLNLRWVLP
;
A
#
# COMPACT_ATOMS: atom_id res chain seq x y z
N MET A 1 -19.77 68.26 40.52
CA MET A 1 -19.04 67.86 39.30
C MET A 1 -20.10 67.31 38.37
N SER A 2 -20.68 68.23 37.64
CA SER A 2 -21.68 68.06 36.59
C SER A 2 -21.11 68.74 35.35
N ASP A 3 -21.87 68.72 34.25
CA ASP A 3 -21.51 69.29 32.95
C ASP A 3 -20.53 68.34 32.22
N GLU A 4 -20.63 68.07 30.91
CA GLU A 4 -21.27 68.76 29.77
C GLU A 4 -22.02 67.70 28.88
N GLU A 5 -23.26 67.97 28.41
CA GLU A 5 -23.66 68.31 27.01
C GLU A 5 -23.70 67.11 26.00
N PHE A 6 -24.47 67.06 24.90
CA PHE A 6 -25.82 67.51 24.46
C PHE A 6 -26.00 66.97 22.99
N ASP A 7 -27.14 67.22 22.32
CA ASP A 7 -27.46 67.03 20.88
C ASP A 7 -27.65 65.60 20.26
N ASP A 8 -28.91 65.12 20.29
CA ASP A 8 -29.91 65.14 19.20
C ASP A 8 -29.60 64.79 17.71
N ASP A 9 -30.32 63.74 17.26
CA ASP A 9 -31.23 63.65 16.07
C ASP A 9 -30.76 63.19 14.64
N TYR A 10 -31.76 62.63 13.95
CA TYR A 10 -31.98 62.39 12.51
C TYR A 10 -31.50 61.11 11.77
N SER A 11 -32.46 60.18 11.69
CA SER A 11 -33.06 59.69 10.43
C SER A 11 -32.46 58.50 9.66
N ALA A 12 -33.33 57.89 8.84
CA ALA A 12 -33.14 56.59 8.20
C ALA A 12 -32.50 56.68 6.80
N ASN A 13 -32.01 55.53 6.32
CA ASN A 13 -31.97 55.23 4.89
C ASN A 13 -31.96 53.71 4.64
N GLU A 14 -32.94 53.23 3.89
CA GLU A 14 -32.82 51.97 3.18
C GLU A 14 -31.79 52.14 2.06
N ARG A 15 -30.91 51.15 1.84
CA ARG A 15 -30.18 51.00 0.58
C ARG A 15 -30.07 49.54 0.19
N GLU A 16 -30.64 49.25 -0.97
CA GLU A 16 -30.45 48.02 -1.71
C GLU A 16 -28.94 47.79 -1.97
N LYS A 17 -28.55 46.51 -1.99
CA LYS A 17 -27.31 46.05 -2.61
C LYS A 17 -27.58 44.77 -3.37
N GLU A 18 -27.87 44.94 -4.66
CA GLU A 18 -27.43 43.96 -5.65
C GLU A 18 -25.89 43.95 -5.66
N GLY A 19 -25.28 42.79 -5.92
CA GLY A 19 -23.83 42.64 -5.84
C GLY A 19 -23.34 41.24 -6.14
N GLU A 20 -23.18 40.96 -7.43
CA GLU A 20 -22.19 40.05 -8.01
C GLU A 20 -22.30 38.54 -7.65
N GLU A 21 -23.03 37.81 -8.50
CA GLU A 21 -22.78 36.38 -8.72
C GLU A 21 -21.38 36.23 -9.35
N GLY A 22 -20.40 35.85 -8.53
CA GLY A 22 -19.10 35.40 -9.03
C GLY A 22 -19.20 33.98 -9.56
N GLU A 23 -19.07 33.81 -10.87
CA GLU A 23 -18.82 32.50 -11.47
C GLU A 23 -17.42 32.01 -11.03
N GLU A 24 -17.37 31.22 -9.95
CA GLU A 24 -16.19 30.40 -9.65
C GLU A 24 -16.04 29.34 -10.75
N GLU A 25 -15.28 29.67 -11.80
CA GLU A 25 -14.68 28.67 -12.68
C GLU A 25 -13.84 27.73 -11.83
N LYS A 26 -14.42 26.58 -11.44
CA LYS A 26 -13.66 25.49 -10.84
C LYS A 26 -12.62 25.03 -11.84
N GLU A 27 -11.34 25.20 -11.49
CA GLU A 27 -10.28 24.42 -12.11
C GLU A 27 -10.65 22.94 -11.97
N PRO A 28 -10.62 22.14 -13.05
CA PRO A 28 -10.98 20.73 -12.98
C PRO A 28 -9.98 20.02 -12.06
N THR A 29 -10.48 19.36 -11.02
CA THR A 29 -9.64 18.50 -10.21
C THR A 29 -9.17 17.32 -11.05
N GLU A 30 -7.96 16.80 -10.78
CA GLU A 30 -7.39 15.62 -11.45
C GLU A 30 -8.25 14.33 -11.28
N GLU A 31 -9.38 14.43 -10.59
CA GLU A 31 -10.40 13.38 -10.42
C GLU A 31 -11.41 13.31 -11.58
N GLU A 32 -11.51 14.35 -12.43
CA GLU A 32 -12.49 14.39 -13.53
C GLU A 32 -12.01 13.73 -14.85
N GLU A 33 -10.73 13.35 -14.95
CA GLU A 33 -10.18 12.51 -16.04
C GLU A 33 -10.11 11.01 -15.66
N GLU A 34 -11.06 10.50 -14.88
CA GLU A 34 -11.33 9.05 -14.88
C GLU A 34 -11.94 8.66 -16.24
N GLU A 35 -11.07 8.44 -17.24
CA GLU A 35 -11.43 7.82 -18.51
C GLU A 35 -12.34 6.61 -18.27
N SER A 36 -13.43 6.56 -19.03
CA SER A 36 -14.33 5.42 -19.15
C SER A 36 -13.60 4.22 -19.76
N LEU A 37 -12.69 3.61 -19.00
CA LEU A 37 -11.93 2.42 -19.35
C LEU A 37 -12.91 1.27 -19.55
N SER A 38 -13.14 0.92 -20.81
CA SER A 38 -13.85 -0.29 -21.17
C SER A 38 -13.12 -1.48 -20.53
N PRO A 39 -13.85 -2.42 -19.89
CA PRO A 39 -13.19 -3.45 -19.11
C PRO A 39 -12.36 -4.37 -20.01
N HIS A 40 -11.03 -4.34 -19.84
CA HIS A 40 -10.13 -5.26 -20.51
C HIS A 40 -10.04 -6.56 -19.70
N LEU A 41 -10.70 -7.59 -20.22
CA LEU A 41 -10.84 -8.88 -19.57
C LEU A 41 -9.61 -9.76 -19.82
N LEU A 42 -9.17 -10.50 -18.81
CA LEU A 42 -8.20 -11.57 -18.99
C LEU A 42 -8.80 -12.68 -19.89
N THR A 43 -8.34 -12.78 -21.12
CA THR A 43 -8.83 -13.76 -22.11
C THR A 43 -8.09 -15.09 -22.06
N GLU A 44 -8.67 -16.15 -22.65
CA GLU A 44 -7.96 -17.41 -22.84
C GLU A 44 -6.68 -17.28 -23.68
N GLU A 45 -6.59 -16.28 -24.55
CA GLU A 45 -5.41 -16.06 -25.41
C GLU A 45 -4.25 -15.52 -24.57
N ILE A 46 -4.49 -14.50 -23.74
CA ILE A 46 -3.52 -14.00 -22.75
C ILE A 46 -3.12 -15.12 -21.79
N MET A 47 -4.05 -15.97 -21.36
CA MET A 47 -3.72 -17.15 -20.55
C MET A 47 -2.82 -18.15 -21.30
N LYS A 48 -3.09 -18.45 -22.58
CA LYS A 48 -2.26 -19.36 -23.39
C LYS A 48 -0.84 -18.82 -23.61
N GLU A 49 -0.68 -17.51 -23.73
CA GLU A 49 0.63 -16.84 -23.81
C GLU A 49 1.39 -16.87 -22.48
N GLY A 50 0.72 -16.54 -21.37
CA GLY A 50 1.35 -16.35 -20.06
C GLY A 50 1.54 -17.61 -19.22
N LEU A 51 0.81 -18.69 -19.50
CA LEU A 51 0.87 -19.93 -18.72
C LEU A 51 2.14 -20.73 -18.99
N SER A 52 2.84 -21.09 -17.91
CA SER A 52 4.09 -21.84 -17.97
C SER A 52 4.30 -22.73 -16.74
N LEU A 53 5.43 -23.45 -16.71
CA LEU A 53 5.82 -24.39 -15.67
C LEU A 53 4.79 -25.53 -15.44
N LEU A 54 4.76 -26.49 -16.36
CA LEU A 54 3.88 -27.66 -16.28
C LEU A 54 4.30 -28.59 -15.12
N CYS A 55 3.42 -28.75 -14.13
CA CYS A 55 3.65 -29.60 -12.95
C CYS A 55 2.57 -30.68 -12.83
N LYS A 56 2.88 -31.79 -12.14
CA LYS A 56 1.85 -32.75 -11.73
C LYS A 56 0.93 -32.13 -10.67
N THR A 57 -0.36 -32.39 -10.79
CA THR A 57 -1.38 -32.04 -9.78
C THR A 57 -1.19 -32.88 -8.51
N GLY A 58 -1.80 -32.46 -7.40
CA GLY A 58 -1.60 -33.10 -6.08
C GLY A 58 -2.01 -34.58 -6.00
N ASN A 59 -2.88 -35.04 -6.89
CA ASN A 59 -3.26 -36.46 -7.04
C ASN A 59 -2.31 -37.27 -7.95
N GLY A 60 -1.32 -36.63 -8.60
CA GLY A 60 -0.34 -37.25 -9.49
C GLY A 60 -0.87 -37.72 -10.85
N LEU A 61 -2.17 -37.58 -11.11
CA LEU A 61 -2.88 -38.14 -12.28
C LEU A 61 -3.05 -37.14 -13.45
N ALA A 62 -2.89 -35.84 -13.20
CA ALA A 62 -2.98 -34.80 -14.21
C ALA A 62 -1.77 -33.86 -14.16
N HIS A 63 -1.67 -32.99 -15.15
CA HIS A 63 -0.71 -31.90 -15.18
C HIS A 63 -1.44 -30.57 -15.29
N ALA A 64 -0.88 -29.53 -14.67
CA ALA A 64 -1.36 -28.15 -14.77
C ALA A 64 -0.17 -27.19 -14.87
N TYR A 65 -0.34 -26.10 -15.60
CA TYR A 65 0.57 -24.97 -15.54
C TYR A 65 0.40 -24.27 -14.18
N VAL A 66 1.50 -23.95 -13.52
CA VAL A 66 1.48 -23.36 -12.16
C VAL A 66 2.09 -21.96 -12.11
N LYS A 67 2.56 -21.43 -13.24
CA LYS A 67 3.04 -20.05 -13.39
C LYS A 67 2.19 -19.33 -14.43
N LEU A 68 1.86 -18.07 -14.16
CA LEU A 68 1.24 -17.13 -15.08
C LEU A 68 2.02 -15.81 -15.08
N GLU A 69 2.35 -15.31 -16.27
CA GLU A 69 2.86 -13.96 -16.49
C GLU A 69 1.90 -13.21 -17.44
N ALA A 70 1.19 -12.21 -16.93
CA ALA A 70 0.28 -11.36 -17.69
C ALA A 70 0.53 -9.87 -17.36
N LYS A 71 1.79 -9.47 -17.49
CA LYS A 71 2.29 -8.09 -17.29
C LYS A 71 2.03 -7.24 -18.52
N GLU A 72 1.77 -5.93 -18.36
CA GLU A 72 1.59 -4.97 -19.47
C GLU A 72 0.50 -5.42 -20.45
N LYS A 73 -0.70 -5.73 -19.92
CA LYS A 73 -1.86 -6.19 -20.69
C LYS A 73 -3.10 -5.30 -20.49
N ASP A 74 -2.96 -4.14 -19.85
CA ASP A 74 -4.04 -3.20 -19.53
C ASP A 74 -5.27 -3.80 -18.81
N LEU A 75 -5.10 -4.94 -18.13
CA LEU A 75 -6.19 -5.71 -17.55
C LEU A 75 -6.93 -4.92 -16.46
N THR A 76 -8.26 -4.95 -16.51
CA THR A 76 -9.15 -4.45 -15.45
C THR A 76 -9.87 -5.58 -14.72
N ASP A 77 -10.06 -6.73 -15.37
CA ASP A 77 -10.71 -7.91 -14.81
C ASP A 77 -9.84 -9.16 -14.97
N ILE A 78 -9.74 -9.93 -13.89
CA ILE A 78 -9.00 -11.20 -13.80
C ILE A 78 -9.91 -12.35 -13.34
N SER A 79 -11.22 -12.24 -13.54
CA SER A 79 -12.22 -13.21 -13.08
C SER A 79 -11.98 -14.61 -13.67
N LEU A 80 -11.39 -14.70 -14.86
CA LEU A 80 -11.00 -15.96 -15.50
C LEU A 80 -10.03 -16.79 -14.64
N LEU A 81 -9.21 -16.16 -13.77
CA LEU A 81 -8.27 -16.87 -12.89
C LEU A 81 -8.94 -17.85 -11.92
N GLN A 82 -10.22 -17.66 -11.61
CA GLN A 82 -10.98 -18.55 -10.74
C GLN A 82 -10.99 -20.01 -11.21
N ASN A 83 -10.79 -20.24 -12.51
CA ASN A 83 -10.73 -21.57 -13.12
C ASN A 83 -9.32 -22.22 -13.04
N TYR A 84 -8.28 -21.47 -12.64
CA TYR A 84 -6.88 -21.88 -12.69
C TYR A 84 -6.29 -22.16 -11.30
N ILE A 85 -7.07 -22.85 -10.45
CA ILE A 85 -6.80 -23.16 -9.02
C ILE A 85 -5.43 -23.79 -8.69
N HIS A 86 -4.67 -24.24 -9.68
CA HIS A 86 -3.34 -24.83 -9.53
C HIS A 86 -2.18 -23.84 -9.68
N LEU A 87 -2.46 -22.57 -9.99
CA LEU A 87 -1.46 -21.50 -10.03
C LEU A 87 -0.76 -21.30 -8.68
N ARG A 88 0.55 -21.03 -8.75
CA ARG A 88 1.47 -20.87 -7.61
C ARG A 88 2.30 -19.60 -7.71
N TYR A 89 2.59 -19.15 -8.93
CA TYR A 89 3.36 -17.95 -9.24
C TYR A 89 2.54 -17.12 -10.23
N VAL A 90 2.08 -15.94 -9.82
CA VAL A 90 1.23 -15.07 -10.64
C VAL A 90 1.85 -13.67 -10.68
N ASP A 91 2.21 -13.21 -11.88
CA ASP A 91 2.58 -11.82 -12.15
C ASP A 91 1.48 -11.14 -12.99
N LEU A 92 0.87 -10.13 -12.41
CA LEU A 92 -0.17 -9.26 -12.98
C LEU A 92 0.29 -7.79 -12.94
N SER A 93 1.59 -7.53 -12.89
CA SER A 93 2.11 -6.16 -12.75
C SER A 93 1.83 -5.30 -13.98
N GLU A 94 1.84 -3.97 -13.83
CA GLU A 94 1.59 -3.01 -14.90
C GLU A 94 0.26 -3.28 -15.64
N ASN A 95 -0.84 -3.23 -14.89
CA ASN A 95 -2.21 -3.37 -15.39
C ASN A 95 -3.09 -2.31 -14.71
N GLN A 96 -4.41 -2.35 -14.96
CA GLN A 96 -5.36 -1.35 -14.45
C GLN A 96 -6.26 -1.92 -13.34
N LEU A 97 -5.78 -2.94 -12.60
CA LEU A 97 -6.58 -3.68 -11.63
C LEU A 97 -6.93 -2.83 -10.39
N ARG A 98 -8.20 -2.90 -9.99
CA ARG A 98 -8.74 -2.35 -8.73
C ARG A 98 -9.23 -3.44 -7.76
N ASP A 99 -9.66 -4.59 -8.27
CA ASP A 99 -10.10 -5.75 -7.47
C ASP A 99 -9.18 -6.95 -7.69
N LEU A 100 -8.92 -7.67 -6.60
CA LEU A 100 -8.16 -8.93 -6.56
C LEU A 100 -8.95 -10.10 -5.96
N SER A 101 -10.25 -9.92 -5.68
CA SER A 101 -11.12 -10.98 -5.15
C SER A 101 -11.09 -12.30 -5.95
N PRO A 102 -10.91 -12.32 -7.30
CA PRO A 102 -10.77 -13.57 -8.06
C PRO A 102 -9.59 -14.46 -7.62
N LEU A 103 -8.54 -13.87 -7.04
CA LEU A 103 -7.36 -14.60 -6.55
C LEU A 103 -7.66 -15.49 -5.34
N GLY A 104 -8.77 -15.29 -4.63
CA GLY A 104 -9.15 -16.11 -3.47
C GLY A 104 -9.37 -17.61 -3.78
N SER A 105 -9.62 -17.92 -5.05
CA SER A 105 -9.67 -19.29 -5.58
C SER A 105 -8.30 -19.99 -5.62
N LEU A 106 -7.22 -19.22 -5.71
CA LEU A 106 -5.85 -19.71 -5.91
C LEU A 106 -5.21 -20.11 -4.58
N ILE A 107 -5.87 -21.01 -3.84
CA ILE A 107 -5.46 -21.40 -2.47
C ILE A 107 -4.03 -21.97 -2.38
N HIS A 108 -3.42 -22.36 -3.51
CA HIS A 108 -2.04 -22.84 -3.60
C HIS A 108 -1.00 -21.76 -3.98
N LEU A 109 -1.40 -20.49 -4.07
CA LEU A 109 -0.51 -19.40 -4.44
C LEU A 109 0.66 -19.27 -3.45
N LEU A 110 1.88 -19.19 -3.97
CA LEU A 110 3.13 -19.05 -3.22
C LEU A 110 3.74 -17.66 -3.41
N TRP A 111 3.56 -17.09 -4.59
CA TRP A 111 4.16 -15.83 -5.00
C TRP A 111 3.15 -15.03 -5.83
N LEU A 112 2.96 -13.76 -5.47
CA LEU A 112 2.07 -12.83 -6.13
C LEU A 112 2.79 -11.50 -6.41
N LYS A 113 2.68 -11.03 -7.65
CA LYS A 113 3.04 -9.68 -8.08
C LYS A 113 1.83 -9.00 -8.70
N VAL A 114 1.48 -7.84 -8.15
CA VAL A 114 0.44 -6.91 -8.63
C VAL A 114 0.99 -5.48 -8.60
N ASP A 115 2.28 -5.32 -8.91
CA ASP A 115 2.94 -4.02 -8.91
C ASP A 115 2.37 -3.14 -10.04
N GLY A 116 2.41 -1.81 -9.95
CA GLY A 116 1.97 -0.94 -11.05
C GLY A 116 0.50 -1.16 -11.41
N ASN A 117 -0.39 -1.06 -10.43
CA ASN A 117 -1.85 -1.22 -10.60
C ASN A 117 -2.60 -0.09 -9.90
N ARG A 118 -3.94 -0.13 -9.89
CA ARG A 118 -4.81 0.91 -9.29
C ARG A 118 -5.39 0.48 -7.93
N LEU A 119 -4.69 -0.39 -7.21
CA LEU A 119 -5.18 -0.93 -5.93
C LEU A 119 -5.14 0.12 -4.82
N ILE A 120 -6.20 0.17 -4.03
CA ILE A 120 -6.31 1.05 -2.84
C ILE A 120 -6.20 0.28 -1.51
N SER A 121 -6.18 -1.05 -1.55
CA SER A 121 -6.08 -1.93 -0.38
C SER A 121 -5.29 -3.19 -0.71
N THR A 122 -4.64 -3.77 0.30
CA THR A 122 -3.93 -5.05 0.22
C THR A 122 -4.81 -6.26 0.54
N ARG A 123 -6.11 -6.03 0.86
CA ARG A 123 -7.03 -7.06 1.32
C ARG A 123 -7.25 -8.15 0.27
N LEU A 124 -6.90 -9.37 0.66
CA LEU A 124 -7.19 -10.60 -0.09
C LEU A 124 -7.92 -11.59 0.83
N PRO A 125 -8.71 -12.52 0.26
CA PRO A 125 -9.06 -13.76 0.96
C PRO A 125 -7.79 -14.47 1.45
N GLU A 126 -7.83 -15.17 2.59
CA GLU A 126 -6.62 -15.74 3.16
C GLU A 126 -5.99 -16.79 2.23
N LEU A 127 -4.78 -16.52 1.73
CA LEU A 127 -3.98 -17.44 0.94
C LEU A 127 -2.98 -18.19 1.86
N PRO A 128 -3.27 -19.45 2.27
CA PRO A 128 -2.56 -20.11 3.36
C PRO A 128 -1.13 -20.55 3.03
N TYR A 129 -0.73 -20.49 1.75
CA TYR A 129 0.60 -20.85 1.29
C TYR A 129 1.42 -19.68 0.71
N LEU A 130 0.86 -18.47 0.68
CA LEU A 130 1.52 -17.29 0.12
C LEU A 130 2.76 -16.93 0.95
N GLN A 131 3.91 -16.83 0.29
CA GLN A 131 5.22 -16.56 0.90
C GLN A 131 5.80 -15.21 0.49
N ILE A 132 5.49 -14.75 -0.72
CA ILE A 132 5.97 -13.48 -1.26
C ILE A 132 4.79 -12.75 -1.91
N ALA A 133 4.56 -11.51 -1.50
CA ALA A 133 3.55 -10.64 -2.08
C ALA A 133 4.16 -9.27 -2.39
N SER A 134 3.84 -8.73 -3.56
CA SER A 134 4.31 -7.43 -4.04
C SER A 134 3.14 -6.63 -4.60
N PHE A 135 2.91 -5.47 -3.99
CA PHE A 135 1.89 -4.47 -4.31
C PHE A 135 2.54 -3.10 -4.55
N ALA A 136 3.77 -3.07 -5.05
CA ALA A 136 4.51 -1.82 -5.22
C ALA A 136 3.85 -0.94 -6.28
N HIS A 137 4.03 0.38 -6.20
CA HIS A 137 3.53 1.31 -7.22
C HIS A 137 2.00 1.17 -7.43
N ASN A 138 1.26 1.26 -6.33
CA ASN A 138 -0.21 1.27 -6.27
C ASN A 138 -0.67 2.51 -5.46
N ARG A 139 -1.96 2.62 -5.12
CA ARG A 139 -2.57 3.75 -4.39
C ARG A 139 -3.01 3.37 -2.97
N ILE A 140 -2.32 2.41 -2.34
CA ILE A 140 -2.67 1.87 -1.02
C ILE A 140 -2.34 2.91 0.07
N LYS A 141 -3.25 3.13 1.03
CA LYS A 141 -3.13 4.15 2.08
C LYS A 141 -2.83 3.61 3.50
N ASP A 142 -3.04 2.33 3.72
CA ASP A 142 -2.79 1.62 4.98
C ASP A 142 -2.44 0.13 4.72
N THR A 143 -2.08 -0.61 5.77
CA THR A 143 -1.67 -2.03 5.66
C THR A 143 -2.74 -3.04 6.10
N GLU A 144 -4.02 -2.65 6.17
CA GLU A 144 -5.11 -3.54 6.58
C GLU A 144 -5.37 -4.69 5.59
N GLY A 145 -5.75 -5.83 6.16
CA GLY A 145 -6.15 -7.02 5.39
C GLY A 145 -5.03 -7.98 5.03
N ILE A 146 -3.78 -7.73 5.45
CA ILE A 146 -2.65 -8.65 5.25
C ILE A 146 -2.66 -9.73 6.35
N THR A 147 -3.29 -10.88 6.09
CA THR A 147 -3.47 -11.94 7.10
C THR A 147 -2.81 -13.28 6.76
N HIS A 148 -1.88 -13.32 5.81
CA HIS A 148 -1.36 -14.56 5.24
C HIS A 148 -0.26 -15.22 6.13
N PRO A 149 -0.50 -16.40 6.72
CA PRO A 149 0.34 -16.92 7.81
C PRO A 149 1.74 -17.42 7.37
N ARG A 150 1.95 -17.65 6.07
CA ARG A 150 3.24 -18.06 5.51
C ARG A 150 4.01 -16.94 4.84
N LEU A 151 3.49 -15.71 4.83
CA LEU A 151 4.10 -14.57 4.17
C LEU A 151 5.44 -14.25 4.85
N GLY A 152 6.54 -14.38 4.10
CA GLY A 152 7.90 -14.10 4.54
C GLY A 152 8.41 -12.75 4.03
N SER A 153 7.97 -12.33 2.85
CA SER A 153 8.35 -11.07 2.23
C SER A 153 7.14 -10.30 1.70
N LEU A 154 7.02 -9.05 2.12
CA LEU A 154 5.98 -8.11 1.70
C LEU A 154 6.62 -6.87 1.08
N ASN A 155 6.20 -6.49 -0.12
CA ASN A 155 6.64 -5.28 -0.80
C ASN A 155 5.45 -4.33 -1.06
N LEU A 156 5.55 -3.14 -0.48
CA LEU A 156 4.59 -2.04 -0.55
C LEU A 156 5.27 -0.73 -0.99
N LYS A 157 6.44 -0.82 -1.64
CA LYS A 157 7.20 0.34 -2.16
C LYS A 157 6.35 1.23 -3.06
N GLY A 158 6.46 2.55 -2.94
CA GLY A 158 5.84 3.48 -3.89
C GLY A 158 4.31 3.51 -3.79
N ASN A 159 3.76 3.47 -2.58
CA ASN A 159 2.33 3.61 -2.30
C ASN A 159 2.07 4.94 -1.56
N GLU A 160 0.87 5.12 -1.04
CA GLU A 160 0.44 6.32 -0.31
C GLU A 160 0.25 6.05 1.19
N ILE A 161 0.96 5.05 1.73
CA ILE A 161 0.74 4.55 3.09
C ILE A 161 1.13 5.61 4.12
N GLN A 162 0.16 6.02 4.95
CA GLN A 162 0.34 7.00 6.02
C GLN A 162 0.38 6.33 7.40
N VAL A 163 -0.32 5.21 7.57
CA VAL A 163 -0.46 4.48 8.84
C VAL A 163 -0.21 3.00 8.61
N ILE A 164 0.49 2.37 9.56
CA ILE A 164 0.71 0.92 9.60
C ILE A 164 -0.30 0.32 10.57
N SER A 165 -1.24 -0.45 10.04
CA SER A 165 -2.37 -1.07 10.74
C SER A 165 -2.56 -2.53 10.27
N GLY A 166 -3.24 -3.36 11.05
CA GLY A 166 -3.56 -4.74 10.67
C GLY A 166 -2.40 -5.74 10.61
N LEU A 167 -1.14 -5.32 10.82
CA LEU A 167 0.04 -6.19 10.84
C LEU A 167 0.15 -7.00 12.15
N ASP A 168 -0.76 -7.96 12.30
CA ASP A 168 -0.90 -8.82 13.47
C ASP A 168 0.26 -9.85 13.59
N PRO A 169 1.14 -9.78 14.62
CA PRO A 169 2.24 -10.73 14.80
C PRO A 169 1.78 -12.17 15.10
N GLY A 170 0.56 -12.35 15.60
CA GLY A 170 -0.04 -13.67 15.82
C GLY A 170 -0.42 -14.36 14.51
N LYS A 171 -0.67 -13.60 13.45
CA LYS A 171 -0.94 -14.11 12.09
C LYS A 171 0.32 -14.15 11.24
N LEU A 172 1.07 -13.04 11.18
CA LEU A 172 2.23 -12.85 10.30
C LEU A 172 3.51 -13.50 10.84
N THR A 173 3.39 -14.73 11.33
CA THR A 173 4.41 -15.47 12.09
C THR A 173 5.65 -15.88 11.29
N ASN A 174 5.70 -15.64 9.98
CA ASN A 174 6.87 -15.88 9.13
C ASN A 174 7.44 -14.59 8.52
N LEU A 175 6.80 -13.43 8.71
CA LEU A 175 7.16 -12.20 8.02
C LEU A 175 8.51 -11.68 8.53
N HIS A 176 9.50 -11.70 7.64
CA HIS A 176 10.89 -11.36 7.95
C HIS A 176 11.46 -10.22 7.10
N THR A 177 10.78 -9.85 6.01
CA THR A 177 11.15 -8.73 5.13
C THR A 177 9.92 -7.87 4.83
N VAL A 178 10.00 -6.58 5.14
CA VAL A 178 9.00 -5.57 4.80
C VAL A 178 9.67 -4.41 4.06
N GLU A 179 9.15 -4.10 2.88
CA GLU A 179 9.57 -3.00 2.03
C GLU A 179 8.46 -1.95 1.95
N LEU A 180 8.73 -0.75 2.46
CA LEU A 180 7.83 0.40 2.60
C LEU A 180 8.46 1.70 2.05
N ARG A 181 9.55 1.62 1.26
CA ARG A 181 10.18 2.80 0.65
C ARG A 181 9.23 3.60 -0.23
N GLY A 182 9.34 4.93 -0.25
CA GLY A 182 8.49 5.77 -1.09
C GLY A 182 7.03 5.71 -0.67
N ASN A 183 6.75 5.96 0.61
CA ASN A 183 5.40 6.06 1.17
C ASN A 183 5.26 7.41 1.90
N LYS A 184 4.17 7.59 2.65
CA LYS A 184 3.81 8.84 3.34
C LYS A 184 3.86 8.70 4.87
N LEU A 185 4.68 7.78 5.40
CA LEU A 185 4.77 7.50 6.84
C LEU A 185 5.46 8.64 7.59
N GLU A 186 4.88 9.08 8.72
CA GLU A 186 5.47 10.09 9.63
C GLU A 186 6.09 9.45 10.89
N THR A 187 5.79 8.18 11.17
CA THR A 187 6.28 7.43 12.33
C THR A 187 6.44 5.94 11.98
N THR A 188 7.06 5.15 12.86
CA THR A 188 7.19 3.69 12.73
C THR A 188 6.19 2.89 13.59
N THR A 189 5.27 3.58 14.26
CA THR A 189 4.16 3.01 15.05
C THR A 189 3.41 1.95 14.25
N GLY A 190 3.01 0.85 14.90
CA GLY A 190 2.29 -0.26 14.27
C GLY A 190 3.18 -1.41 13.75
N LEU A 191 4.51 -1.24 13.71
CA LEU A 191 5.46 -2.29 13.31
C LEU A 191 5.78 -3.30 14.43
N HIS A 192 4.74 -3.93 14.99
CA HIS A 192 4.87 -4.93 16.07
C HIS A 192 5.22 -6.33 15.53
N LEU A 193 6.35 -6.48 14.85
CA LEU A 193 6.73 -7.71 14.12
C LEU A 193 8.05 -8.33 14.65
N PRO A 194 8.04 -9.10 15.76
CA PRO A 194 9.27 -9.52 16.46
C PRO A 194 10.18 -10.50 15.69
N LYS A 195 9.74 -11.01 14.54
CA LYS A 195 10.51 -11.87 13.62
C LYS A 195 11.07 -11.11 12.41
N LEU A 196 10.80 -9.81 12.29
CA LEU A 196 11.27 -8.99 11.18
C LEU A 196 12.80 -8.87 11.22
N LYS A 197 13.44 -9.08 10.07
CA LYS A 197 14.90 -9.02 9.90
C LYS A 197 15.32 -7.86 9.00
N ASN A 198 14.54 -7.58 7.96
CA ASN A 198 14.79 -6.50 7.02
C ASN A 198 13.60 -5.55 6.97
N LEU A 199 13.86 -4.27 7.27
CA LEU A 199 12.88 -3.20 7.24
C LEU A 199 13.41 -2.04 6.40
N TYR A 200 12.66 -1.68 5.37
CA TYR A 200 13.04 -0.63 4.43
C TYR A 200 12.00 0.50 4.45
N LEU A 201 12.38 1.65 5.02
CA LEU A 201 11.52 2.82 5.26
C LEU A 201 12.09 4.10 4.61
N ALA A 202 13.12 3.99 3.78
CA ALA A 202 13.73 5.14 3.13
C ALA A 202 12.75 5.86 2.18
N GLN A 203 12.87 7.18 1.99
CA GLN A 203 11.92 7.98 1.21
C GLN A 203 10.50 7.93 1.83
N ASN A 204 10.40 8.37 3.08
CA ASN A 204 9.14 8.62 3.79
C ASN A 204 9.25 10.00 4.48
N PHE A 205 8.31 10.36 5.34
CA PHE A 205 8.30 11.63 6.09
C PHE A 205 8.57 11.44 7.58
N ILE A 206 9.24 10.36 7.98
CA ILE A 206 9.37 9.96 9.39
C ILE A 206 10.11 11.03 10.21
N THR A 207 9.45 11.54 11.25
CA THR A 207 9.92 12.58 12.20
C THR A 207 10.23 12.04 13.61
N HIS A 208 9.92 10.77 13.88
CA HIS A 208 10.36 10.06 15.09
C HIS A 208 10.15 8.56 14.94
N LEU A 209 10.91 7.78 15.72
CA LEU A 209 10.84 6.31 15.74
C LEU A 209 10.11 5.83 16.99
N GLU A 210 9.17 4.92 16.82
CA GLU A 210 8.35 4.29 17.87
C GLU A 210 8.20 2.79 17.60
N GLY A 211 8.29 1.95 18.64
CA GLY A 211 8.04 0.50 18.57
C GLY A 211 9.18 -0.34 17.96
N LEU A 212 10.23 0.28 17.42
CA LEU A 212 11.37 -0.45 16.84
C LEU A 212 12.15 -1.28 17.87
N GLU A 213 12.06 -0.96 19.15
CA GLU A 213 12.66 -1.70 20.25
C GLU A 213 12.09 -3.12 20.42
N GLU A 214 10.90 -3.40 19.88
CA GLU A 214 10.28 -4.73 19.84
C GLU A 214 10.84 -5.62 18.72
N LEU A 215 11.47 -5.02 17.70
CA LEU A 215 12.04 -5.70 16.53
C LEU A 215 13.39 -6.36 16.86
N VAL A 216 13.41 -7.22 17.88
CA VAL A 216 14.62 -7.81 18.47
C VAL A 216 15.44 -8.69 17.49
N GLN A 217 14.85 -9.11 16.37
CA GLN A 217 15.53 -9.86 15.30
C GLN A 217 15.97 -8.99 14.11
N LEU A 218 15.75 -7.68 14.15
CA LEU A 218 16.06 -6.78 13.04
C LEU A 218 17.57 -6.72 12.79
N THR A 219 17.98 -7.05 11.56
CA THR A 219 19.38 -7.01 11.11
C THR A 219 19.67 -5.82 10.21
N THR A 220 18.67 -5.40 9.42
CA THR A 220 18.80 -4.42 8.35
C THR A 220 17.70 -3.37 8.46
N LEU A 221 18.07 -2.11 8.66
CA LEU A 221 17.16 -0.97 8.72
C LEU A 221 17.61 0.15 7.77
N HIS A 222 16.75 0.54 6.83
CA HIS A 222 16.99 1.73 5.99
C HIS A 222 15.98 2.83 6.33
N LEU A 223 16.49 3.97 6.77
CA LEU A 223 15.75 5.18 7.13
C LEU A 223 16.22 6.43 6.37
N ARG A 224 17.13 6.26 5.40
CA ARG A 224 17.62 7.33 4.51
C ARG A 224 16.49 8.13 3.85
N ASP A 225 16.70 9.44 3.65
CA ASP A 225 15.74 10.33 2.98
C ASP A 225 14.39 10.34 3.74
N ASN A 226 14.45 10.55 5.06
CA ASN A 226 13.35 10.84 6.00
C ASN A 226 13.61 12.19 6.69
N ARG A 227 12.79 12.58 7.68
CA ARG A 227 12.83 13.89 8.35
C ARG A 227 13.39 13.89 9.78
N LEU A 228 13.73 12.74 10.36
CA LEU A 228 14.47 12.63 11.63
C LEU A 228 13.51 12.38 12.80
N GLU A 229 13.36 13.25 13.81
CA GLU A 229 14.07 14.51 14.15
C GLU A 229 15.04 14.32 15.35
N THR A 230 15.11 13.11 15.90
CA THR A 230 16.15 12.68 16.86
C THR A 230 16.64 11.27 16.47
N LEU A 231 17.44 10.63 17.34
CA LEU A 231 17.77 9.20 17.26
C LEU A 231 17.17 8.41 18.44
N ASP A 232 16.07 8.92 19.00
CA ASP A 232 15.27 8.17 19.98
C ASP A 232 14.55 6.99 19.28
N GLY A 233 14.04 6.03 20.05
CA GLY A 233 13.48 4.77 19.54
C GLY A 233 14.51 3.68 19.22
N PHE A 234 15.81 4.00 19.20
CA PHE A 234 16.87 2.98 19.23
C PHE A 234 17.13 2.47 20.66
N SER A 235 17.11 1.15 20.86
CA SER A 235 17.21 0.54 22.19
C SER A 235 18.28 -0.56 22.28
N LYS A 236 18.78 -0.81 23.50
CA LYS A 236 19.69 -1.93 23.82
C LYS A 236 19.07 -3.32 23.59
N SER A 237 17.77 -3.40 23.30
CA SER A 237 17.09 -4.63 22.85
C SER A 237 17.43 -5.02 21.41
N MET A 238 17.81 -4.06 20.55
CA MET A 238 18.04 -4.23 19.10
C MET A 238 19.40 -4.89 18.77
N LYS A 239 19.74 -5.96 19.50
CA LYS A 239 21.07 -6.60 19.50
C LYS A 239 21.46 -7.26 18.16
N CYS A 240 20.48 -7.50 17.28
CA CYS A 240 20.70 -8.11 15.98
C CYS A 240 21.05 -7.11 14.87
N LEU A 241 20.94 -5.80 15.13
CA LEU A 241 21.08 -4.76 14.10
C LEU A 241 22.54 -4.69 13.60
N GLN A 242 22.74 -5.02 12.33
CA GLN A 242 24.05 -5.08 11.67
C GLN A 242 24.23 -3.97 10.64
N TYR A 243 23.14 -3.53 10.02
CA TYR A 243 23.16 -2.49 9.00
C TYR A 243 22.07 -1.45 9.27
N LEU A 244 22.50 -0.20 9.47
CA LEU A 244 21.65 0.96 9.65
C LEU A 244 22.03 2.02 8.61
N ASN A 245 21.11 2.35 7.71
CA ASN A 245 21.31 3.37 6.68
C ASN A 245 20.47 4.60 7.01
N LEU A 246 21.13 5.56 7.62
CA LEU A 246 20.65 6.92 7.85
C LEU A 246 21.34 7.84 6.83
N ARG A 247 20.58 8.74 6.21
CA ARG A 247 21.13 9.92 5.55
C ARG A 247 20.24 11.09 5.92
N TRP A 248 20.80 11.95 6.74
CA TRP A 248 20.21 13.20 7.18
C TRP A 248 20.64 14.31 6.23
N VAL A 249 19.73 15.24 5.91
CA VAL A 249 20.07 16.54 5.32
C VAL A 249 19.73 17.58 6.37
N LEU A 250 20.74 18.27 6.89
CA LEU A 250 20.51 19.39 7.81
C LEU A 250 19.92 20.55 7.00
N PRO A 251 18.92 21.26 7.52
CA PRO A 251 18.58 22.59 7.02
C PRO A 251 19.75 23.58 7.27
#